data_AF-A0A2V8VLE3-F1
#
_entry.id   AF-A0A2V8VLE3-F1
#
_cell.length_a   1.000
_cell.length_b   1.000
_cell.length_c   1.000
_cell.angle_alpha   90.00
_cell.angle_beta   90.00
_cell.angle_gamma   90.00
#
_symmetry.space_group_name_H-M   'P 1'
#
loop_
_entity.id
_entity.type
_entity.pdbx_description
1 polymer ?
#
loop_
_entity_poly.entity_id
_entity_poly.type
_entity_poly.pdbx_seq_one_letter_code
_entity_poly.pdbx_strand_id
1 'polypeptide(L)'
;MAPFIQQGLNSGKVMALKLLHFEACPFCEKVRMSLKRMGLRYDGEVIEPDDRRRVEQVSGQRLVPVLCDDDRVIPDSTRILRYLIARYGDTNMLPGDPAEQALAWIVEDYADEVLGPLLRTILEDRPPSGSPLPAADRRELERHLETQFRNLEQLFSQRRHVFGDTPGLADISLYAFLRSLVHLGRREISSGFPHLKAWYGRMETL
;
A
#
# COMPACT_ATOMS: atom_id res chain seq x y z
N MET A 1 11.78 -28.01 -6.07
CA MET A 1 10.96 -27.83 -4.84
C MET A 1 11.50 -26.63 -4.11
N ALA A 2 10.69 -25.59 -3.90
CA ALA A 2 11.15 -24.33 -3.35
C ALA A 2 11.55 -24.48 -1.87
N PRO A 3 12.69 -23.91 -1.42
CA PRO A 3 13.29 -24.17 -0.11
C PRO A 3 12.57 -23.53 1.10
N PHE A 4 11.35 -23.00 0.93
CA PHE A 4 10.70 -22.11 1.90
C PHE A 4 9.64 -22.76 2.81
N ILE A 5 9.48 -24.09 2.80
CA ILE A 5 8.45 -24.78 3.60
C ILE A 5 9.10 -25.73 4.60
N GLN A 6 9.70 -25.22 5.68
CA GLN A 6 9.85 -25.95 6.94
C GLN A 6 9.96 -24.98 8.12
N GLN A 7 8.93 -24.92 8.97
CA GLN A 7 8.99 -25.16 10.44
C GLN A 7 7.77 -24.59 11.20
N GLY A 8 7.47 -25.25 12.33
CA GLY A 8 6.17 -25.36 12.98
C GLY A 8 5.67 -24.13 13.74
N LEU A 9 4.41 -24.24 14.16
CA LEU A 9 3.68 -23.24 14.93
C LEU A 9 4.00 -23.39 16.43
N ASN A 10 4.53 -22.35 17.05
CA ASN A 10 4.58 -22.23 18.51
C ASN A 10 3.77 -21.00 18.94
N SER A 11 2.82 -21.21 19.84
CA SER A 11 1.88 -20.23 20.36
C SER A 11 2.42 -19.54 21.62
N GLY A 12 2.33 -18.20 21.69
CA GLY A 12 2.32 -17.49 22.98
C GLY A 12 3.40 -16.44 23.27
N LYS A 13 4.22 -16.02 22.31
CA LYS A 13 5.14 -14.87 22.49
C LYS A 13 4.87 -13.83 21.41
N VAL A 14 4.65 -12.57 21.79
CA VAL A 14 4.74 -11.45 20.85
C VAL A 14 6.24 -11.32 20.52
N MET A 15 6.66 -12.01 19.46
CA MET A 15 8.02 -11.94 18.95
C MET A 15 8.19 -10.71 18.05
N ALA A 16 9.43 -10.26 17.89
CA ALA A 16 9.73 -9.00 17.21
C ALA A 16 9.52 -9.14 15.69
N LEU A 17 8.41 -8.61 15.19
CA LEU A 17 8.23 -8.40 13.76
C LEU A 17 9.34 -7.50 13.23
N LYS A 18 9.88 -7.81 12.07
CA LYS A 18 10.84 -6.95 11.38
C LYS A 18 10.35 -6.62 9.99
N LEU A 19 10.48 -5.36 9.58
CA LEU A 19 10.05 -4.89 8.27
C LEU A 19 11.24 -4.27 7.53
N LEU A 20 11.65 -4.89 6.43
CA LEU A 20 12.57 -4.28 5.47
C LEU A 20 11.76 -3.39 4.54
N HIS A 21 12.01 -2.08 4.57
CA HIS A 21 11.16 -1.12 3.86
C HIS A 21 11.94 0.09 3.32
N PHE A 22 11.30 0.84 2.44
CA PHE A 22 11.77 2.14 1.96
C PHE A 22 10.71 3.20 2.27
N GLU A 23 11.11 4.36 2.81
CA GLU A 23 10.17 5.34 3.36
C GLU A 23 9.20 5.93 2.32
N ALA A 24 9.67 6.14 1.09
CA ALA A 24 8.89 6.72 0.00
C ALA A 24 8.07 5.67 -0.78
N CYS A 25 8.14 4.39 -0.42
CA CYS A 25 7.45 3.32 -1.12
C CYS A 25 5.98 3.21 -0.65
N PRO A 26 4.97 3.37 -1.52
CA PRO A 26 3.56 3.23 -1.14
C PRO A 26 3.21 1.81 -0.69
N PHE A 27 3.82 0.78 -1.27
CA PHE A 27 3.63 -0.61 -0.82
C PHE A 27 4.16 -0.83 0.61
N CYS A 28 5.25 -0.16 0.98
CA CYS A 28 5.75 -0.16 2.36
C CYS A 28 4.83 0.64 3.27
N GLU A 29 4.32 1.78 2.81
CA GLU A 29 3.41 2.63 3.56
C GLU A 29 2.13 1.89 3.96
N LYS A 30 1.46 1.19 3.04
CA LYS A 30 0.25 0.43 3.40
C LYS A 30 0.53 -0.66 4.44
N VAL A 31 1.70 -1.29 4.41
CA VAL A 31 2.10 -2.27 5.43
C VAL A 31 2.35 -1.60 6.78
N ARG A 32 3.08 -0.47 6.82
CA ARG A 32 3.34 0.29 8.06
C ARG A 32 2.06 0.80 8.71
N MET A 33 1.15 1.36 7.92
CA MET A 33 -0.15 1.83 8.39
C MET A 33 -1.01 0.68 8.91
N SER A 34 -0.97 -0.48 8.25
CA SER A 34 -1.70 -1.66 8.72
C SER A 34 -1.13 -2.19 10.03
N LEU A 35 0.20 -2.29 10.17
CA LEU A 35 0.85 -2.66 11.44
C LEU A 35 0.46 -1.70 12.56
N LYS A 36 0.48 -0.38 12.31
CA LYS A 36 0.03 0.64 13.27
C LYS A 36 -1.43 0.43 13.66
N ARG A 37 -2.32 0.25 12.69
CA ARG A 37 -3.76 0.03 12.92
C ARG A 37 -4.03 -1.25 13.73
N MET A 38 -3.25 -2.29 13.49
CA MET A 38 -3.33 -3.56 14.21
C MET A 38 -2.66 -3.53 15.59
N GLY A 39 -2.05 -2.40 15.99
CA GLY A 39 -1.31 -2.29 17.25
C GLY A 39 -0.06 -3.18 17.30
N LEU A 40 0.45 -3.60 16.14
CA LEU A 40 1.60 -4.49 16.03
C LEU A 40 2.89 -3.67 16.01
N ARG A 41 3.73 -3.89 17.02
CA ARG A 41 5.08 -3.31 17.06
C ARG A 41 6.01 -4.09 16.14
N TYR A 42 6.88 -3.38 15.45
CA TYR A 42 7.88 -3.96 14.56
C TYR A 42 9.19 -3.17 14.64
N ASP A 43 10.30 -3.83 14.30
CA ASP A 43 11.60 -3.24 14.04
C ASP A 43 11.72 -2.90 12.55
N GLY A 44 11.96 -1.64 12.21
CA GLY A 44 12.05 -1.15 10.84
C GLY A 44 13.50 -1.12 10.36
N GLU A 45 13.83 -1.88 9.32
CA GLU A 45 15.12 -1.79 8.62
C GLU A 45 14.92 -1.00 7.32
N VAL A 46 15.42 0.23 7.29
CA VAL A 46 15.36 1.07 6.09
C VAL A 46 16.36 0.57 5.06
N ILE A 47 15.85 0.27 3.87
CA ILE A 47 16.62 -0.22 2.73
C ILE A 47 16.80 0.92 1.73
N GLU A 48 18.06 1.25 1.45
CA GLU A 48 18.44 2.21 0.42
C GLU A 48 17.97 1.74 -0.98
N PRO A 49 17.37 2.61 -1.81
CA PRO A 49 16.88 2.22 -3.13
C PRO A 49 17.93 1.57 -4.04
N ASP A 50 19.16 2.07 -3.97
CA ASP A 50 20.28 1.65 -4.81
C ASP A 50 21.02 0.40 -4.29
N ASP A 51 20.79 0.00 -3.04
CA ASP A 51 21.38 -1.20 -2.44
C ASP A 51 20.33 -2.19 -1.92
N ARG A 52 19.94 -3.12 -2.79
CA ARG A 52 18.96 -4.18 -2.46
C ARG A 52 19.60 -5.51 -2.05
N ARG A 53 20.93 -5.58 -1.83
CA ARG A 53 21.59 -6.85 -1.46
C ARG A 53 21.01 -7.46 -0.19
N ARG A 54 20.67 -6.61 0.78
CA ARG A 54 20.08 -7.03 2.04
C ARG A 54 18.72 -7.70 1.88
N VAL A 55 17.86 -7.15 1.03
CA VAL A 55 16.53 -7.73 0.70
C VAL A 55 16.70 -9.06 -0.03
N GLU A 56 17.65 -9.12 -0.95
CA GLU A 56 17.96 -10.32 -1.73
C GLU A 56 18.48 -11.46 -0.85
N GLN A 57 19.36 -11.14 0.11
CA GLN A 57 19.84 -12.11 1.10
C GLN A 57 18.72 -12.69 1.98
N VAL A 58 17.72 -11.87 2.32
CA VAL A 58 16.64 -12.27 3.23
C VAL A 58 15.52 -13.01 2.49
N SER A 59 15.10 -12.51 1.33
CA SER A 59 13.90 -12.98 0.62
C SER A 59 14.17 -13.67 -0.72
N GLY A 60 15.40 -13.67 -1.22
CA GLY A 60 15.74 -14.18 -2.56
C GLY A 60 15.26 -13.30 -3.72
N GLN A 61 14.79 -12.09 -3.43
CA GLN A 61 14.32 -11.11 -4.41
C GLN A 61 14.67 -9.68 -3.95
N ARG A 62 14.47 -8.66 -4.80
CA ARG A 62 15.04 -7.31 -4.59
C ARG A 62 14.02 -6.22 -4.18
N LEU A 63 12.73 -6.54 -4.15
CA LEU A 63 11.65 -5.60 -3.87
C LEU A 63 11.35 -5.47 -2.39
N VAL A 64 10.91 -4.30 -1.97
CA VAL A 64 10.35 -4.04 -0.64
C VAL A 64 8.83 -3.80 -0.76
N PRO A 65 8.03 -4.04 0.29
CA PRO A 65 8.42 -4.50 1.62
C PRO A 65 8.71 -6.01 1.74
N VAL A 66 9.46 -6.38 2.77
CA VAL A 66 9.60 -7.76 3.24
C VAL A 66 9.37 -7.79 4.75
N LEU A 67 8.41 -8.60 5.20
CA LEU A 67 8.17 -8.85 6.63
C LEU A 67 8.91 -10.12 7.06
N CYS A 68 9.65 -10.04 8.16
CA CYS A 68 10.14 -11.20 8.88
C CYS A 68 9.34 -11.37 10.17
N ASP A 69 8.84 -12.59 10.39
CA ASP A 69 8.14 -13.00 11.61
C ASP A 69 8.74 -14.33 12.07
N ASP A 70 9.64 -14.25 13.06
CA ASP A 70 10.53 -15.33 13.48
C ASP A 70 11.35 -15.90 12.30
N ASP A 71 11.09 -17.16 11.95
CA ASP A 71 11.72 -17.91 10.87
C ASP A 71 11.03 -17.71 9.51
N ARG A 72 9.92 -16.97 9.48
CA ARG A 72 9.14 -16.73 8.26
C ARG A 72 9.60 -15.45 7.58
N VAL A 73 9.83 -15.56 6.28
CA VAL A 73 10.08 -14.41 5.40
C VAL A 73 8.91 -14.29 4.42
N ILE A 74 8.17 -13.18 4.52
CA ILE A 74 7.02 -12.89 3.69
C ILE A 74 7.35 -11.66 2.83
N PRO A 75 7.78 -11.86 1.57
CA PRO A 75 7.83 -10.78 0.60
C PRO A 75 6.41 -10.48 0.08
N ASP A 76 6.27 -9.36 -0.64
CA ASP A 76 5.03 -8.86 -1.24
C ASP A 76 4.04 -8.25 -0.23
N SER A 77 3.64 -7.00 -0.47
CA SER A 77 2.82 -6.27 0.48
C SER A 77 1.43 -6.86 0.67
N THR A 78 0.79 -7.38 -0.38
CA THR A 78 -0.53 -8.01 -0.28
C THR A 78 -0.44 -9.31 0.51
N ARG A 79 0.61 -10.11 0.28
CA ARG A 79 0.87 -11.34 1.05
C ARG A 79 1.18 -11.04 2.52
N ILE A 80 1.94 -9.97 2.80
CA ILE A 80 2.17 -9.49 4.16
C ILE A 80 0.85 -9.13 4.84
N LEU A 81 -0.03 -8.36 4.20
CA LEU A 81 -1.30 -7.96 4.80
C LEU A 81 -2.21 -9.17 5.08
N ARG A 82 -2.30 -10.12 4.14
CA ARG A 82 -3.03 -11.38 4.36
C ARG A 82 -2.45 -12.18 5.51
N TYR A 83 -1.12 -12.29 5.57
CA TYR A 83 -0.42 -12.99 6.65
C TYR A 83 -0.73 -12.36 8.00
N LEU A 84 -0.60 -11.03 8.12
CA LEU A 84 -0.85 -10.30 9.36
C LEU A 84 -2.29 -10.50 9.84
N ILE A 85 -3.28 -10.31 8.96
CA ILE A 85 -4.70 -10.52 9.30
C ILE A 85 -4.95 -11.95 9.78
N ALA A 86 -4.43 -12.95 9.07
CA ALA A 86 -4.63 -14.35 9.43
C ALA A 86 -3.91 -14.75 10.72
N ARG A 87 -2.71 -14.20 10.97
CA ARG A 87 -1.84 -14.61 12.09
C ARG A 87 -2.14 -13.87 13.40
N TYR A 88 -2.49 -12.59 13.30
CA TYR A 88 -2.66 -11.67 14.43
C TYR A 88 -4.11 -11.20 14.63
N GLY A 89 -5.01 -11.58 13.72
CA GLY A 89 -6.43 -11.25 13.79
C GLY A 89 -6.79 -10.01 12.99
N ASP A 90 -8.06 -9.94 12.60
CA ASP A 90 -8.63 -8.80 11.88
C ASP A 90 -9.06 -7.71 12.87
N THR A 91 -8.18 -6.73 13.11
CA THR A 91 -8.46 -5.57 13.97
C THR A 91 -9.18 -4.46 13.19
N ASN A 92 -10.33 -4.77 12.61
CA ASN A 92 -11.08 -3.90 11.68
C ASN A 92 -10.24 -3.48 10.45
N MET A 93 -9.45 -4.41 9.92
CA MET A 93 -8.80 -4.26 8.61
C MET A 93 -9.80 -4.61 7.50
N LEU A 94 -10.65 -5.62 7.71
CA LEU A 94 -11.69 -6.01 6.75
C LEU A 94 -13.10 -5.69 7.28
N PRO A 95 -14.07 -5.48 6.38
CA PRO A 95 -15.49 -5.38 6.77
C PRO A 95 -16.03 -6.73 7.26
N GLY A 96 -17.15 -6.73 7.98
CA GLY A 96 -17.73 -7.95 8.53
C GLY A 96 -18.40 -8.85 7.49
N ASP A 97 -18.93 -8.28 6.40
CA ASP A 97 -19.59 -9.03 5.34
C ASP A 97 -18.57 -9.67 4.36
N PRO A 98 -18.63 -10.98 4.08
CA PRO A 98 -17.67 -11.65 3.21
C PRO A 98 -17.59 -11.10 1.79
N ALA A 99 -18.69 -10.59 1.22
CA ALA A 99 -18.68 -10.00 -0.11
C ALA A 99 -17.97 -8.64 -0.08
N GLU A 100 -18.21 -7.83 0.95
CA GLU A 100 -17.44 -6.60 1.18
C GLU A 100 -15.96 -6.89 1.44
N GLN A 101 -15.60 -8.00 2.11
CA GLN A 101 -14.19 -8.38 2.27
C GLN A 101 -13.52 -8.65 0.93
N ALA A 102 -14.20 -9.36 0.03
CA ALA A 102 -13.70 -9.60 -1.32
C ALA A 102 -13.54 -8.27 -2.09
N LEU A 103 -14.51 -7.36 -1.97
CA LEU A 103 -14.42 -6.03 -2.57
C LEU A 103 -13.29 -5.18 -1.97
N ALA A 104 -12.99 -5.32 -0.68
CA ALA A 104 -11.86 -4.63 -0.05
C ALA A 104 -10.52 -5.06 -0.65
N TRP A 105 -10.35 -6.35 -0.94
CA TRP A 105 -9.18 -6.84 -1.67
C TRP A 105 -9.15 -6.36 -3.13
N ILE A 106 -10.31 -6.27 -3.80
CA ILE A 106 -10.38 -5.70 -5.16
C ILE A 106 -9.93 -4.23 -5.16
N VAL A 107 -10.29 -3.44 -4.14
CA VAL A 107 -9.85 -2.04 -4.02
C VAL A 107 -8.36 -1.95 -3.72
N GLU A 108 -7.82 -2.90 -2.95
CA GLU A 108 -6.38 -3.01 -2.71
C GLU A 108 -5.60 -3.37 -3.99
N ASP A 109 -6.09 -4.36 -4.76
CA ASP A 109 -5.55 -4.71 -6.08
C ASP A 109 -5.64 -3.52 -7.05
N TYR A 110 -6.74 -2.76 -7.03
CA TYR A 110 -6.88 -1.53 -7.82
C TYR A 110 -5.82 -0.47 -7.44
N ALA A 111 -5.50 -0.33 -6.15
CA ALA A 111 -4.45 0.58 -5.71
C ALA A 111 -3.07 0.14 -6.24
N ASP A 112 -2.78 -1.16 -6.17
CA ASP A 112 -1.48 -1.72 -6.59
C ASP A 112 -1.30 -1.73 -8.11
N GLU A 113 -2.33 -2.14 -8.85
CA GLU A 113 -2.22 -2.45 -10.28
C GLU A 113 -2.68 -1.30 -11.19
N VAL A 114 -3.49 -0.36 -10.68
CA VAL A 114 -3.96 0.80 -11.44
C VAL A 114 -3.31 2.09 -10.95
N LEU A 115 -3.47 2.43 -9.67
CA LEU A 115 -2.91 3.68 -9.14
C LEU A 115 -1.39 3.62 -9.08
N GLY A 116 -0.80 2.52 -8.61
CA GLY A 116 0.65 2.36 -8.47
C GLY A 116 1.44 2.69 -9.74
N PRO A 117 1.24 1.95 -10.85
CA PRO A 117 1.95 2.19 -12.11
C PRO A 117 1.69 3.58 -12.69
N LEU A 118 0.46 4.06 -12.60
CA LEU A 118 0.07 5.39 -13.08
C LEU A 118 0.84 6.49 -12.33
N LEU A 119 0.78 6.48 -11.00
CA LEU A 119 1.42 7.49 -10.17
C LEU A 119 2.94 7.42 -10.29
N ARG A 120 3.52 6.22 -10.32
CA ARG A 120 4.95 6.04 -10.55
C ARG A 120 5.40 6.73 -11.84
N THR A 121 4.69 6.47 -12.94
CA THR A 121 5.05 7.05 -14.24
C THR A 121 4.92 8.58 -14.24
N ILE A 122 3.88 9.13 -13.58
CA ILE A 122 3.69 10.58 -13.45
C ILE A 122 4.79 11.24 -12.62
N LEU A 123 5.20 10.59 -11.52
CA LEU A 123 6.19 11.10 -10.57
C LEU A 123 7.62 11.02 -11.10
N GLU A 124 7.97 9.93 -11.78
CA GLU A 124 9.31 9.73 -12.34
C GLU A 124 9.54 10.57 -13.62
N ASP A 125 8.45 11.00 -14.30
CA ASP A 125 8.45 11.66 -15.62
C ASP A 125 9.32 10.94 -16.67
N ARG A 126 9.56 9.65 -16.43
CA ARG A 126 10.38 8.76 -17.22
C ARG A 126 9.72 7.40 -17.20
N PRO A 127 9.40 6.82 -18.36
CA PRO A 127 9.03 5.42 -18.44
C PRO A 127 10.27 4.55 -18.18
N PRO A 128 10.10 3.23 -17.98
CA PRO A 128 11.21 2.30 -17.79
C PRO A 128 12.30 2.35 -18.89
N SER A 129 12.00 2.89 -20.09
CA SER A 129 12.96 3.09 -21.17
C SER A 129 13.91 4.29 -20.99
N GLY A 130 13.71 5.13 -19.96
CA GLY A 130 14.70 6.12 -19.49
C GLY A 130 14.72 7.49 -20.18
N SER A 131 13.94 7.70 -21.25
CA SER A 131 13.78 9.02 -21.88
C SER A 131 12.64 9.84 -21.26
N PRO A 132 12.70 11.19 -21.23
CA PRO A 132 11.55 11.99 -20.78
C PRO A 132 10.28 11.66 -21.55
N LEU A 133 9.13 11.66 -20.87
CA LEU A 133 7.86 11.37 -21.52
C LEU A 133 7.50 12.46 -22.56
N PRO A 134 7.10 12.09 -23.78
CA PRO A 134 6.51 13.01 -24.73
C PRO A 134 5.32 13.76 -24.13
N ALA A 135 5.14 15.03 -24.52
CA ALA A 135 4.06 15.87 -23.98
C ALA A 135 2.65 15.30 -24.23
N ALA A 136 2.45 14.53 -25.31
CA ALA A 136 1.18 13.86 -25.60
C ALA A 136 0.91 12.76 -24.57
N ASP A 137 1.89 11.91 -24.30
CA ASP A 137 1.81 10.82 -23.33
C ASP A 137 1.59 11.35 -21.92
N ARG A 138 2.29 12.43 -21.56
CA ARG A 138 2.05 13.13 -20.28
C ARG A 138 0.61 13.63 -20.16
N ARG A 139 0.04 14.23 -21.21
CA ARG A 139 -1.38 14.66 -21.19
C ARG A 139 -2.35 13.49 -21.07
N GLU A 140 -2.03 12.34 -21.63
CA GLU A 140 -2.85 11.13 -21.48
C GLU A 140 -2.81 10.59 -20.05
N LEU A 141 -1.63 10.53 -19.43
CA LEU A 141 -1.48 10.14 -18.03
C LEU A 141 -2.25 11.06 -17.07
N GLU A 142 -2.19 12.38 -17.29
CA GLU A 142 -2.95 13.34 -16.47
C GLU A 142 -4.46 13.17 -16.65
N ARG A 143 -4.96 12.93 -17.88
CA ARG A 143 -6.38 12.59 -18.11
C ARG A 143 -6.79 11.28 -17.43
N HIS A 144 -5.89 10.30 -17.41
CA HIS A 144 -6.12 9.04 -16.73
C HIS A 144 -6.19 9.25 -15.22
N LEU A 145 -5.27 10.02 -14.63
CA LEU A 145 -5.30 10.40 -13.22
C LEU A 145 -6.58 11.15 -12.84
N GLU A 146 -7.01 12.11 -13.67
CA GLU A 146 -8.27 12.84 -13.47
C GLU A 146 -9.48 11.90 -13.49
N THR A 147 -9.45 10.87 -14.34
CA THR A 147 -10.50 9.84 -14.37
C THR A 147 -10.51 9.02 -13.08
N GLN A 148 -9.35 8.62 -12.56
CA GLN A 148 -9.28 7.94 -11.27
C GLN A 148 -9.77 8.84 -10.12
N PHE A 149 -9.46 10.13 -10.15
CA PHE A 149 -9.95 11.09 -9.16
C PHE A 149 -11.47 11.26 -9.23
N ARG A 150 -12.07 11.30 -10.42
CA ARG A 150 -13.54 11.33 -10.58
C ARG A 150 -14.21 10.08 -10.00
N ASN A 151 -13.63 8.90 -10.21
CA ASN A 151 -14.17 7.65 -9.65
C ASN A 151 -14.14 7.67 -8.12
N LEU A 152 -13.03 8.10 -7.52
CA LEU A 152 -12.90 8.21 -6.07
C LEU A 152 -13.78 9.33 -5.49
N GLU A 153 -13.90 10.46 -6.18
CA GLU A 153 -14.81 11.54 -5.82
C GLU A 153 -16.27 11.04 -5.75
N GLN A 154 -16.71 10.29 -6.77
CA GLN A 154 -18.04 9.68 -6.76
C GLN A 154 -18.20 8.69 -5.60
N LEU A 155 -17.20 7.85 -5.32
CA LEU A 155 -17.21 6.93 -4.19
C LEU A 155 -17.40 7.68 -2.85
N PHE A 156 -16.59 8.71 -2.61
CA PHE A 156 -16.59 9.46 -1.35
C PHE A 156 -17.69 10.51 -1.26
N SER A 157 -18.42 10.80 -2.35
CA SER A 157 -19.64 11.61 -2.30
C SER A 157 -20.78 10.93 -1.53
N GLN A 158 -20.72 9.60 -1.41
CA GLN A 158 -21.75 8.79 -0.74
C GLN A 158 -21.22 8.09 0.51
N ARG A 159 -19.89 8.03 0.67
CA ARG A 159 -19.26 7.21 1.71
C ARG A 159 -18.18 7.98 2.45
N ARG A 160 -18.12 7.78 3.76
CA ARG A 160 -17.07 8.37 4.61
C ARG A 160 -15.74 7.64 4.48
N HIS A 161 -15.79 6.31 4.35
CA HIS A 161 -14.68 5.40 4.10
C HIS A 161 -15.10 4.44 2.98
N VAL A 162 -14.18 3.63 2.45
CA VAL A 162 -14.56 2.68 1.38
C VAL A 162 -15.65 1.73 1.88
N PHE A 163 -15.50 1.22 3.10
CA PHE A 163 -16.49 0.40 3.80
C PHE A 163 -16.68 0.89 5.24
N GLY A 164 -17.91 0.77 5.76
CA GLY A 164 -18.24 1.10 7.15
C GLY A 164 -17.89 2.53 7.59
N ASP A 165 -17.80 2.71 8.91
CA ASP A 165 -17.58 4.00 9.55
C ASP A 165 -16.13 4.29 9.95
N THR A 166 -15.23 3.32 9.78
CA THR A 166 -13.81 3.45 10.11
C THR A 166 -12.94 2.95 8.96
N PRO A 167 -11.74 3.52 8.74
CA PRO A 167 -10.91 3.20 7.58
C PRO A 167 -10.35 1.79 7.65
N GLY A 168 -10.56 0.98 6.61
CA GLY A 168 -10.04 -0.40 6.55
C GLY A 168 -8.84 -0.57 5.61
N LEU A 169 -8.58 -1.81 5.23
CA LEU A 169 -7.57 -2.23 4.24
C LEU A 169 -7.70 -1.42 2.94
N ALA A 170 -8.92 -1.29 2.44
CA ALA A 170 -9.19 -0.58 1.19
C ALA A 170 -8.80 0.91 1.29
N ASP A 171 -9.18 1.58 2.39
CA ASP A 171 -8.82 2.97 2.63
C ASP A 171 -7.29 3.15 2.77
N ILE A 172 -6.65 2.30 3.58
CA ILE A 172 -5.19 2.34 3.81
C ILE A 172 -4.43 2.17 2.49
N SER A 173 -4.89 1.23 1.66
CA SER A 173 -4.25 0.93 0.37
C SER A 173 -4.37 2.12 -0.58
N LEU A 174 -5.58 2.66 -0.78
CA LEU A 174 -5.77 3.87 -1.61
C LEU A 174 -4.94 5.05 -1.09
N TYR A 175 -4.94 5.27 0.22
CA TYR A 175 -4.26 6.41 0.82
C TYR A 175 -2.74 6.33 0.64
N ALA A 176 -2.14 5.15 0.85
CA ALA A 176 -0.70 4.96 0.70
C ALA A 176 -0.16 5.42 -0.68
N PHE A 177 -0.90 5.14 -1.75
CA PHE A 177 -0.55 5.58 -3.10
C PHE A 177 -0.83 7.06 -3.34
N LEU A 178 -2.01 7.55 -2.96
CA LEU A 178 -2.35 8.97 -3.12
C LEU A 178 -1.44 9.88 -2.30
N ARG A 179 -1.01 9.44 -1.12
CA ARG A 179 -0.03 10.14 -0.29
C ARG A 179 1.28 10.34 -1.03
N SER A 180 1.73 9.34 -1.79
CA SER A 180 2.95 9.42 -2.60
C SER A 180 2.84 10.52 -3.66
N LEU A 181 1.68 10.63 -4.32
CA LEU A 181 1.42 11.72 -5.26
C LEU A 181 1.47 13.10 -4.58
N VAL A 182 0.85 13.23 -3.41
CA VAL A 182 0.77 14.52 -2.70
C VAL A 182 2.15 14.95 -2.17
N HIS A 183 2.86 14.05 -1.50
CA HIS A 183 4.09 14.36 -0.79
C HIS A 183 5.32 14.37 -1.72
N LEU A 184 5.47 13.35 -2.56
CA LEU A 184 6.63 13.24 -3.46
C LEU A 184 6.42 14.08 -4.72
N GLY A 185 5.20 14.06 -5.26
CA GLY A 185 4.84 14.89 -6.41
C GLY A 185 4.68 16.36 -6.09
N ARG A 186 4.60 16.72 -4.79
CA ARG A 186 4.29 18.07 -4.30
C ARG A 186 3.01 18.60 -4.96
N ARG A 187 2.01 17.73 -5.09
CA ARG A 187 0.73 18.02 -5.72
C ARG A 187 -0.36 18.09 -4.68
N GLU A 188 -1.34 18.94 -4.92
CA GLU A 188 -2.57 18.92 -4.13
C GLU A 188 -3.66 18.14 -4.87
N ILE A 189 -4.53 17.48 -4.11
CA ILE A 189 -5.82 17.05 -4.65
C ILE A 189 -6.62 18.33 -4.95
N SER A 190 -6.94 18.51 -6.23
CA SER A 190 -7.64 19.70 -6.74
C SER A 190 -8.91 20.01 -5.96
N SER A 191 -9.24 21.30 -5.81
CA SER A 191 -10.50 21.76 -5.22
C SER A 191 -11.74 21.29 -5.98
N GLY A 192 -11.59 20.79 -7.22
CA GLY A 192 -12.65 20.14 -7.98
C GLY A 192 -13.07 18.76 -7.46
N PHE A 193 -12.35 18.19 -6.49
CA PHE A 193 -12.66 16.89 -5.87
C PHE A 193 -12.82 17.01 -4.34
N PRO A 194 -13.85 17.73 -3.86
CA PRO A 194 -14.01 18.04 -2.44
C PRO A 194 -14.22 16.81 -1.56
N HIS A 195 -14.92 15.77 -2.01
CA HIS A 195 -15.17 14.58 -1.19
C HIS A 195 -13.91 13.71 -1.06
N LEU A 196 -13.18 13.54 -2.16
CA LEU A 196 -11.86 12.89 -2.16
C LEU A 196 -10.88 13.65 -1.27
N LYS A 197 -10.83 14.98 -1.38
CA LYS A 197 -9.98 15.82 -0.52
C LYS A 197 -10.35 15.68 0.95
N ALA A 198 -11.65 15.67 1.28
CA ALA A 198 -12.13 15.47 2.64
C ALA A 198 -11.79 14.06 3.19
N TRP A 199 -11.91 13.02 2.36
CA TRP A 199 -11.47 11.67 2.73
C TRP A 199 -9.96 11.62 2.97
N TYR A 200 -9.16 12.19 2.08
CA TYR A 200 -7.71 12.23 2.22
C TYR A 200 -7.29 12.92 3.53
N GLY A 201 -7.91 14.05 3.87
CA GLY A 201 -7.64 14.76 5.12
C GLY A 201 -7.99 13.93 6.37
N ARG A 202 -9.05 13.11 6.33
CA ARG A 202 -9.34 12.15 7.42
C ARG A 202 -8.23 11.11 7.55
N MET A 203 -7.77 10.57 6.41
CA MET A 203 -6.73 9.54 6.38
C MET A 203 -5.37 10.04 6.88
N GLU A 204 -5.04 11.32 6.65
CA GLU A 204 -3.79 11.93 7.11
C GLU A 204 -3.67 12.02 8.64
N THR A 205 -4.79 11.97 9.35
CA THR A 205 -4.85 12.03 10.82
C THR A 205 -4.80 10.68 11.55
N LEU A 206 -4.70 9.57 10.81
CA LEU A 206 -4.62 8.19 11.35
C LEU A 206 -3.26 7.87 11.99
#